data_AF-A0A354B7J6-F1
#
_entry.id   AF-A0A354B7J6-F1
#
_cell.length_a   1.000
_cell.length_b   1.000
_cell.length_c   1.000
_cell.angle_alpha   90.00
_cell.angle_beta   90.00
_cell.angle_gamma   90.00
#
_symmetry.space_group_name_H-M   'P 1'
#
loop_
_entity.id
_entity.type
_entity.pdbx_description
1 polymer ?
#
loop_
_entity_poly.entity_id
_entity_poly.type
_entity_poly.pdbx_seq_one_letter_code
_entity_poly.pdbx_strand_id
1 'polypeptide(L)' 'MGRIELLWFFNRVFKGTHLDHPKVHTHRGHRIEIAAEVAFWGDGEPITTGNTVLEAVPAAIRIVR' A
#
# COMPACT_ATOMS: atom_id res chain seq x y z
N MET A 1 -6.22 15.25 -0.98
CA MET A 1 -5.00 15.98 -1.37
C MET A 1 -5.30 16.79 -2.61
N GLY A 2 -4.83 18.03 -2.74
CA GLY A 2 -4.96 18.80 -3.98
C GLY A 2 -3.96 18.35 -5.06
N ARG A 3 -4.19 18.71 -6.33
CA ARG A 3 -3.28 18.35 -7.46
C ARG A 3 -1.86 18.88 -7.26
N ILE A 4 -1.73 20.14 -6.82
CA ILE A 4 -0.43 20.77 -6.54
C ILE A 4 0.21 20.14 -5.30
N GLU A 5 -0.58 19.89 -4.26
CA GLU A 5 -0.13 19.23 -3.02
C GLU A 5 0.49 17.85 -3.31
N LEU A 6 -0.10 17.09 -4.25
CA LEU A 6 0.42 15.79 -4.68
C LEU A 6 1.79 15.91 -5.36
N LEU A 7 2.01 16.90 -6.23
CA LEU A 7 3.32 17.13 -6.86
C LEU A 7 4.42 17.38 -5.81
N TRP A 8 4.12 18.18 -4.79
CA TRP A 8 5.05 18.43 -3.68
C TRP A 8 5.26 17.21 -2.79
N PHE A 9 4.23 16.37 -2.64
CA PHE A 9 4.32 15.14 -1.84
C PHE A 9 5.36 14.16 -2.38
N PHE A 10 5.53 14.05 -3.71
CA PHE A 10 6.54 13.17 -4.30
C PHE A 10 7.96 13.43 -3.79
N ASN A 11 8.32 14.69 -3.51
CA ASN A 11 9.61 15.02 -2.89
C ASN A 11 9.80 14.31 -1.54
N ARG A 12 8.74 14.22 -0.71
CA ARG A 12 8.78 13.50 0.57
C ARG A 12 8.92 11.99 0.37
N VAL A 13 8.32 11.43 -0.67
CA VAL A 13 8.47 10.01 -1.02
C VAL A 13 9.92 9.71 -1.34
N PHE A 14 10.55 10.47 -2.25
CA PHE A 14 11.95 10.26 -2.64
C PHE A 14 12.96 10.56 -1.53
N LYS A 15 12.59 11.38 -0.54
CA LYS A 15 13.41 11.64 0.66
C LYS A 15 13.17 10.67 1.81
N GLY A 16 12.16 9.81 1.74
CA GLY A 16 11.80 8.90 2.83
C GLY A 16 11.03 9.52 4.00
N THR A 17 10.58 10.79 3.90
CA THR A 17 9.88 11.54 4.98
C THR A 17 8.38 11.70 4.71
N HIS A 18 7.79 10.78 3.95
CA HIS A 18 6.37 10.84 3.56
C HIS A 18 5.44 10.41 4.70
N LEU A 19 5.95 9.61 5.65
CA LEU A 19 5.20 9.16 6.82
C LEU A 19 4.91 10.31 7.81
N ASP A 20 5.68 11.39 7.78
CA ASP A 20 5.46 12.57 8.63
C ASP A 20 4.27 13.44 8.17
N HIS A 21 3.66 13.12 7.03
CA HIS A 21 2.57 13.89 6.47
C HIS A 21 1.24 13.57 7.19
N PRO A 22 0.45 14.56 7.65
CA PRO A 22 -0.73 14.31 8.49
C PRO A 22 -1.86 13.54 7.79
N LYS A 23 -1.86 13.48 6.45
CA LYS A 23 -2.80 12.69 5.64
C LYS A 23 -2.34 11.25 5.37
N VAL A 24 -1.17 10.85 5.89
CA VAL A 24 -0.64 9.49 5.76
C VAL A 24 -0.84 8.78 7.10
N HIS A 25 -1.51 7.63 7.05
CA HIS A 25 -1.73 6.79 8.21
C HIS A 25 -1.09 5.43 7.95
N THR A 26 -0.41 4.89 8.97
CA THR A 26 0.16 3.55 8.90
C THR A 26 -0.58 2.64 9.86
N HIS A 27 -0.88 1.44 9.37
CA HIS A 27 -1.52 0.38 10.15
C HIS A 27 -0.68 -0.88 9.99
N ARG A 28 -0.52 -1.64 11.07
CA ARG A 28 0.13 -2.95 11.05
C ARG A 28 -0.92 -4.01 11.38
N GLY A 29 -1.11 -4.96 10.48
CA GLY A 29 -2.06 -6.05 10.65
C GLY A 29 -1.62 -7.30 9.89
N HIS A 30 -2.10 -8.45 10.33
CA HIS A 30 -1.85 -9.74 9.67
C HIS A 30 -2.90 -10.05 8.59
N ARG A 31 -4.16 -9.65 8.83
CA ARG A 31 -5.28 -9.81 7.91
C ARG A 31 -6.00 -8.47 7.76
N ILE A 32 -6.15 -8.01 6.52
CA ILE A 32 -6.72 -6.71 6.17
C ILE A 32 -7.88 -6.94 5.21
N GLU A 33 -9.05 -6.39 5.53
CA GLU A 33 -10.22 -6.41 4.66
C GLU A 33 -10.45 -5.02 4.08
N ILE A 34 -10.63 -4.95 2.76
CA ILE A 34 -10.95 -3.72 2.04
C ILE A 34 -12.28 -3.95 1.31
N ALA A 35 -13.33 -3.31 1.82
CA ALA A 35 -14.67 -3.35 1.24
C ALA A 35 -14.88 -2.12 0.33
N ALA A 36 -14.33 -2.17 -0.88
CA ALA A 36 -14.46 -1.13 -1.88
C ALA A 36 -14.37 -1.69 -3.31
N GLU A 37 -15.05 -1.03 -4.25
CA GLU A 37 -14.93 -1.33 -5.69
C GLU A 37 -13.70 -0.63 -6.28
N VAL A 38 -12.52 -1.18 -6.02
CA VAL A 38 -11.23 -0.65 -6.48
C VAL A 38 -10.37 -1.74 -7.11
N ALA A 39 -9.49 -1.36 -8.03
CA ALA A 39 -8.52 -2.26 -8.64
C ALA A 39 -7.34 -2.52 -7.69
N PHE A 40 -6.96 -3.78 -7.56
CA PHE A 40 -5.82 -4.24 -6.79
C PHE A 40 -4.68 -4.66 -7.71
N TRP A 41 -3.50 -4.17 -7.39
CA TRP A 41 -2.26 -4.46 -8.08
C TRP A 41 -1.25 -5.02 -7.07
N GLY A 42 -0.48 -6.02 -7.48
CA GLY A 42 0.63 -6.55 -6.69
C GLY A 42 1.82 -6.83 -7.58
N ASP A 43 3.01 -6.47 -7.11
CA ASP A 43 4.29 -6.65 -7.82
C ASP A 43 4.31 -6.11 -9.27
N GLY A 44 3.47 -5.10 -9.56
CA GLY A 44 3.35 -4.47 -10.88
C GLY A 44 2.27 -5.06 -11.79
N GLU A 45 1.58 -6.12 -11.38
CA GLU A 45 0.57 -6.82 -12.17
C GLU A 45 -0.85 -6.64 -11.60
N PRO A 46 -1.91 -6.65 -12.44
CA PRO A 46 -3.29 -6.67 -11.98
C PRO A 46 -3.63 -7.97 -11.25
N ILE A 47 -4.32 -7.87 -10.10
CA ILE A 47 -4.79 -9.04 -9.33
C ILE A 47 -6.30 -9.22 -9.47
N THR A 48 -7.08 -8.21 -9.06
CA THR A 48 -8.55 -8.26 -9.03
C THR A 48 -9.15 -6.86 -8.89
N THR A 49 -10.47 -6.75 -8.98
CA THR A 49 -11.24 -5.54 -8.69
C THR A 49 -12.40 -5.87 -7.76
N GLY A 50 -12.58 -5.09 -6.69
CA GLY A 50 -13.67 -5.26 -5.73
C GLY A 50 -13.21 -5.62 -4.33
N ASN A 51 -14.18 -6.05 -3.50
CA ASN A 51 -13.92 -6.38 -2.10
C ASN A 51 -12.84 -7.46 -1.97
N THR A 52 -11.79 -7.16 -1.19
CA THR A 52 -10.58 -7.99 -1.13
C THR A 52 -10.11 -8.18 0.30
N VAL A 53 -9.64 -9.39 0.60
CA VAL A 53 -8.95 -9.73 1.85
C VAL A 53 -7.48 -9.99 1.54
N LEU A 54 -6.58 -9.32 2.25
CA LEU A 54 -5.14 -9.53 2.19
C LEU A 54 -4.69 -10.23 3.47
N GLU A 55 -3.89 -11.29 3.36
CA GLU A 55 -3.35 -12.03 4.49
C GLU A 55 -1.83 -12.21 4.34
N ALA A 56 -1.09 -11.79 5.37
CA ALA A 56 0.36 -11.95 5.41
C ALA A 56 0.70 -13.34 5.98
N VAL A 57 0.96 -14.32 5.12
CA VAL A 57 1.23 -15.69 5.53
C VAL A 57 2.66 -15.82 6.10
N PRO A 58 2.84 -16.11 7.40
CA PRO A 58 4.16 -16.22 8.01
C PRO A 58 4.90 -17.46 7.49
N ALA A 59 6.20 -17.30 7.22
CA ALA A 59 7.08 -18.38 6.73
C ALA A 59 6.58 -19.10 5.46
N ALA A 60 5.80 -18.42 4.61
CA ALA A 60 5.20 -18.99 3.40
C ALA A 60 6.23 -19.51 2.39
N ILE A 61 7.41 -18.90 2.35
CA ILE A 61 8.44 -19.18 1.36
C ILE A 61 9.78 -19.38 2.08
N ARG A 62 10.50 -20.43 1.67
CA ARG A 62 11.91 -20.65 2.03
C ARG A 62 12.79 -20.13 0.90
N ILE A 63 13.61 -19.12 1.21
CA ILE A 63 14.59 -18.59 0.26
C ILE A 63 15.84 -19.46 0.32
N VAL A 64 16.26 -19.98 -0.83
CA VAL A 64 17.53 -20.71 -1.00
C VAL A 64 18.55 -19.81 -1.71
N ARG A 65 19.82 -20.01 -1.40
CA ARG A 65 20.94 -19.25 -1.96
C ARG A 65 21.51 -19.95 -3.19
#